data_AF-A0A9P9BNF7-F1
#
_entry.id   AF-A0A9P9BNF7-F1
#
_cell.length_a   1.000
_cell.length_b   1.000
_cell.length_c   1.000
_cell.angle_alpha   90.00
_cell.angle_beta   90.00
_cell.angle_gamma   90.00
#
_symmetry.space_group_name_H-M   'P 1'
#
loop_
_entity.id
_entity.type
_entity.pdbx_description
1 polymer ?
#
loop_
_entity_poly.entity_id
_entity_poly.type
_entity_poly.pdbx_seq_one_letter_code
_entity_poly.pdbx_strand_id
1 'polypeptide(L)'
;MKISELYIYPIKSLRPCAVQRARLRVEGVEHDRRFMLLKVVAPKDAGADGASEASKSSSSAAAAATTSYKPVQVVKMPEAALFSQRLVVNGSDHHRPLDQDEQQQQDPDAEPDTIEVTYNIPETPVAPSHPSQSQPLLVPLQPTADFLRGCAIVDVSLMGSRGAGYRMGDPYDAWFSACLGYEAHLVYVGDFQRKILAHLPGGGGSGDVNGGMGGGLLPSGLSSTMSSYFPAGLLQSVFGSSASASPSAREPTLVYNESAPFLVTNRASLRDFSRRFEDEGSAGMDMTKFRPNIVVDEEHDDDRANDVKSPSAAGPEDGQVRMDTVAKADQLQPWEEDYWAELVISPAPTDAATSSSPPAKSTAITTSTAARRPQCTLELTANCGRCNSINVDYATGRTAKGEQGTALKKLMRDRRVDVGEKYTPIFGRYGYLVGAAVAGQQGGGLGGAVEDNNRRTGAIESEGVEVHVGDEVVVTRRNTEHGVWAWPKYKD
;
A
#
# COMPACT_ATOMS: atom_id res chain seq x y z
N MET A 1 -19.79 -0.42 -8.67
CA MET A 1 -18.64 -1.34 -8.67
C MET A 1 -18.53 -1.97 -7.29
N LYS A 2 -17.72 -3.01 -7.12
CA LYS A 2 -17.39 -3.59 -5.82
C LYS A 2 -15.88 -3.75 -5.68
N ILE A 3 -15.40 -3.87 -4.43
CA ILE A 3 -14.04 -4.37 -4.18
C ILE A 3 -14.00 -5.83 -4.63
N SER A 4 -13.18 -6.14 -5.63
CA SER A 4 -13.02 -7.51 -6.13
C SER A 4 -11.84 -8.22 -5.47
N GLU A 5 -10.78 -7.49 -5.10
CA GLU A 5 -9.62 -8.05 -4.40
C GLU A 5 -9.02 -7.04 -3.42
N LEU A 6 -8.47 -7.55 -2.32
CA LEU A 6 -7.69 -6.80 -1.35
C LEU A 6 -6.31 -7.45 -1.18
N TYR A 7 -5.28 -6.62 -1.16
CA TYR A 7 -3.90 -7.04 -1.04
C TYR A 7 -3.14 -6.24 0.02
N ILE A 8 -2.39 -6.98 0.84
CA ILE A 8 -1.49 -6.45 1.88
C ILE A 8 -0.06 -6.96 1.58
N TYR A 9 0.94 -6.13 1.83
CA TYR A 9 2.36 -6.44 1.66
C TYR A 9 3.13 -6.23 2.97
N PRO A 10 2.95 -7.08 4.00
CA PRO A 10 3.53 -6.86 5.32
C PRO A 10 5.04 -6.59 5.28
N ILE A 11 5.77 -7.43 4.55
CA ILE A 11 7.14 -7.16 4.14
C ILE A 11 7.11 -6.58 2.72
N LYS A 12 7.60 -5.35 2.59
CA LYS A 12 7.68 -4.64 1.31
C LYS A 12 8.53 -5.43 0.32
N SER A 13 8.18 -5.31 -0.97
CA SER A 13 8.84 -5.94 -2.12
C SER A 13 8.58 -7.44 -2.28
N LEU A 14 8.15 -8.15 -1.24
CA LEU A 14 7.72 -9.55 -1.40
C LEU A 14 6.34 -9.61 -2.09
N ARG A 15 5.88 -10.82 -2.43
CA ARG A 15 4.55 -11.06 -3.04
C ARG A 15 3.42 -10.64 -2.07
N PRO A 16 2.21 -10.31 -2.56
CA PRO A 16 1.11 -9.93 -1.67
C PRO A 16 0.55 -11.09 -0.84
N CYS A 17 -0.09 -10.75 0.27
CA CYS A 17 -1.15 -11.54 0.89
C CYS A 17 -2.49 -11.10 0.29
N ALA A 18 -3.22 -12.01 -0.36
CA ALA A 18 -4.63 -11.78 -0.68
C ALA A 18 -5.48 -11.96 0.59
N VAL A 19 -6.38 -11.02 0.87
CA VAL A 19 -7.24 -11.05 2.07
C VAL A 19 -8.69 -10.78 1.71
N GLN A 20 -9.63 -11.29 2.52
CA GLN A 20 -11.06 -11.02 2.35
C GLN A 20 -11.50 -9.71 3.01
N ARG A 21 -10.75 -9.27 4.01
CA ARG A 21 -11.00 -8.04 4.76
C ARG A 21 -9.70 -7.34 5.12
N ALA A 22 -9.74 -6.02 5.20
CA ALA A 22 -8.61 -5.21 5.60
C ALA A 22 -9.09 -3.95 6.31
N ARG A 23 -8.34 -3.49 7.31
CA ARG A 23 -8.61 -2.22 8.00
C ARG A 23 -7.80 -1.11 7.34
N LEU A 24 -8.48 -0.08 6.85
CA LEU A 24 -7.86 1.11 6.25
C LEU A 24 -7.61 2.15 7.34
N ARG A 25 -6.38 2.66 7.42
CA ARG A 25 -5.95 3.75 8.30
C ARG A 25 -5.40 4.92 7.47
N VAL A 26 -5.19 6.09 8.07
CA VAL A 26 -4.67 7.24 7.34
C VAL A 26 -3.27 6.99 6.76
N GLU A 27 -2.46 6.16 7.42
CA GLU A 27 -1.11 5.77 6.98
C GLU A 27 -1.10 4.64 5.93
N GLY A 28 -2.24 3.97 5.71
CA GLY A 28 -2.38 2.88 4.75
C GLY A 28 -3.22 1.72 5.26
N VAL A 29 -3.14 0.57 4.59
CA VAL A 29 -3.78 -0.66 5.07
C VAL A 29 -3.05 -1.17 6.32
N GLU A 30 -3.80 -1.63 7.32
CA GLU A 30 -3.23 -2.20 8.54
C GLU A 30 -2.25 -3.35 8.21
N HIS A 31 -1.11 -3.35 8.90
CA HIS A 31 0.04 -4.24 8.67
C HIS A 31 0.76 -4.11 7.32
N ASP A 32 0.31 -3.25 6.40
CA ASP A 32 0.94 -3.09 5.09
C ASP A 32 2.30 -2.37 5.18
N ARG A 33 3.32 -2.96 4.56
CA ARG A 33 4.67 -2.39 4.38
C ARG A 33 5.29 -1.88 5.69
N ARG A 34 5.03 -2.61 6.79
CA ARG A 34 5.64 -2.35 8.11
C ARG A 34 7.05 -2.90 8.21
N PHE A 35 7.42 -3.83 7.33
CA PHE A 35 8.75 -4.39 7.24
C PHE A 35 9.39 -4.13 5.86
N MET A 36 10.71 -4.13 5.83
CA MET A 36 11.53 -3.97 4.63
C MET A 36 12.79 -4.80 4.74
N LEU A 37 13.28 -5.30 3.61
CA LEU A 37 14.64 -5.83 3.49
C LEU A 37 15.60 -4.75 3.03
N LEU A 38 16.78 -4.70 3.65
CA LEU A 38 17.90 -3.87 3.23
C LEU A 38 19.07 -4.76 2.84
N LYS A 39 19.63 -4.56 1.65
CA LYS A 39 20.90 -5.17 1.25
C LYS A 39 22.06 -4.39 1.87
N VAL A 40 22.96 -5.07 2.55
CA VAL A 40 24.21 -4.48 3.04
C VAL A 40 25.16 -4.23 1.87
N VAL A 41 25.73 -3.03 1.81
CA VAL A 41 26.67 -2.61 0.77
C VAL A 41 28.08 -2.57 1.35
N ALA A 42 28.99 -3.32 0.74
CA ALA A 42 30.39 -3.30 1.13
C ALA A 42 31.00 -1.90 0.91
N PRO A 43 31.93 -1.44 1.76
CA PRO A 43 32.52 -0.10 1.66
C PRO A 43 33.16 0.23 0.30
N LYS A 44 33.58 -0.78 -0.48
CA LYS A 44 34.19 -0.60 -1.80
C LYS A 44 33.19 -0.30 -2.93
N ASP A 45 31.91 -0.67 -2.74
CA ASP A 45 30.84 -0.46 -3.73
C ASP A 45 30.05 0.84 -3.49
N ALA A 46 30.31 1.51 -2.36
CA ALA A 46 29.70 2.81 -2.03
C ALA A 46 30.24 3.97 -2.91
N GLY A 47 31.26 3.72 -3.75
CA GLY A 47 31.96 4.74 -4.54
C GLY A 47 31.59 4.85 -6.01
N ALA A 48 30.66 4.06 -6.55
CA ALA A 48 30.32 4.09 -7.98
C ALA A 48 29.16 5.05 -8.33
N ASP A 49 28.29 5.38 -7.37
CA ASP A 49 27.17 6.29 -7.57
C ASP A 49 27.26 7.43 -6.53
N GLY A 50 28.10 8.45 -6.79
CA GLY A 50 28.00 9.73 -6.05
C GLY A 50 29.22 10.27 -5.28
N ALA A 51 30.46 9.88 -5.59
CA ALA A 51 31.62 10.51 -4.96
C ALA A 51 31.94 11.90 -5.58
N SER A 52 31.38 12.98 -5.03
CA SER A 52 31.97 14.32 -5.19
C SER A 52 33.10 14.49 -4.17
N GLU A 53 34.25 14.95 -4.64
CA GLU A 53 35.44 15.26 -3.86
C GLU A 53 35.13 16.18 -2.66
N ALA A 54 35.20 15.63 -1.44
CA ALA A 54 35.38 16.43 -0.24
C ALA A 54 36.17 15.67 0.83
N SER A 55 37.20 16.35 1.32
CA SER A 55 38.00 16.06 2.53
C SER A 55 39.10 15.00 2.42
N LYS A 56 40.25 15.45 1.94
CA LYS A 56 41.52 15.13 2.60
C LYS A 56 41.59 15.95 3.88
N SER A 57 41.25 15.38 5.03
CA SER A 57 41.78 15.86 6.31
C SER A 57 41.87 14.72 7.31
N SER A 58 43.10 14.45 7.71
CA SER A 58 43.50 13.54 8.77
C SER A 58 42.86 13.87 10.11
N SER A 59 42.20 12.90 10.74
CA SER A 59 42.34 12.65 12.18
C SER A 59 41.87 11.23 12.51
N SER A 60 42.71 10.52 13.27
CA SER A 60 42.52 9.15 13.71
C SER A 60 41.59 9.11 14.92
N ALA A 61 40.37 8.62 14.71
CA ALA A 61 39.58 7.90 15.70
C ALA A 61 38.89 6.77 14.92
N ALA A 62 38.87 5.56 15.48
CA ALA A 62 38.25 4.40 14.84
C ALA A 62 36.74 4.66 14.67
N ALA A 63 36.37 5.29 13.55
CA ALA A 63 34.99 5.40 13.12
C ALA A 63 34.52 3.97 12.87
N ALA A 64 33.61 3.48 13.72
CA ALA A 64 32.85 2.28 13.41
C ALA A 64 32.32 2.47 11.99
N ALA A 65 32.74 1.60 11.07
CA ALA A 65 32.37 1.73 9.67
C ALA A 65 30.84 1.73 9.59
N THR A 66 30.24 2.86 9.26
CA THR A 66 28.80 2.97 9.10
C THR A 66 28.38 2.00 8.00
N THR A 67 27.65 0.95 8.37
CA THR A 67 27.10 0.00 7.41
C THR A 67 26.19 0.75 6.44
N SER A 68 26.50 0.64 5.14
CA SER A 68 25.69 1.25 4.09
C SER A 68 24.62 0.27 3.62
N TYR A 69 23.44 0.79 3.29
CA TYR A 69 22.28 -0.01 2.94
C TYR A 69 21.67 0.43 1.60
N LYS A 70 21.20 -0.56 0.83
CA LYS A 70 20.32 -0.34 -0.32
C LYS A 70 18.96 -0.99 -0.04
N PRO A 71 17.83 -0.25 -0.05
CA PRO A 71 16.51 -0.84 0.07
C PRO A 71 16.27 -1.88 -1.02
N VAL A 72 15.79 -3.06 -0.63
CA VAL A 72 15.41 -4.11 -1.58
C VAL A 72 14.10 -3.69 -2.24
N GLN A 73 14.16 -3.36 -3.52
CA GLN A 73 13.01 -3.04 -4.37
C GLN A 73 12.97 -4.03 -5.54
N VAL A 74 11.81 -4.65 -5.80
CA VAL A 74 11.65 -5.67 -6.88
C VAL A 74 12.19 -5.21 -8.23
N VAL A 75 12.08 -3.91 -8.53
CA VAL A 75 12.60 -3.33 -9.78
C VAL A 75 14.13 -3.40 -9.91
N LYS A 76 14.86 -3.35 -8.79
CA LYS A 76 16.33 -3.42 -8.73
C LYS A 76 16.84 -4.81 -8.32
N MET A 77 16.04 -5.54 -7.54
CA MET A 77 16.35 -6.82 -6.90
C MET A 77 15.15 -7.77 -7.11
N PRO A 78 14.95 -8.29 -8.33
CA PRO A 78 13.77 -9.07 -8.70
C PRO A 78 13.65 -10.39 -7.92
N GLU A 79 14.74 -10.89 -7.34
CA GLU A 79 14.75 -12.08 -6.48
C GLU A 79 13.91 -11.90 -5.20
N ALA A 80 13.58 -10.67 -4.80
CA ALA A 80 12.60 -10.41 -3.75
C ALA A 80 11.19 -10.93 -4.08
N ALA A 81 10.89 -11.14 -5.36
CA ALA A 81 9.64 -11.77 -5.80
C ALA A 81 9.62 -13.29 -5.56
N LEU A 82 10.71 -13.91 -5.11
CA LEU A 82 10.75 -15.34 -4.77
C LEU A 82 10.12 -15.63 -3.40
N PHE A 83 9.68 -14.62 -2.65
CA PHE A 83 9.11 -14.84 -1.32
C PHE A 83 7.60 -14.64 -1.32
N SER A 84 6.88 -15.67 -0.88
CA SER A 84 5.46 -15.60 -0.54
C SER A 84 5.32 -15.25 0.94
N GLN A 85 4.23 -14.59 1.32
CA GLN A 85 3.91 -14.29 2.71
C GLN A 85 2.43 -14.56 2.98
N ARG A 86 2.12 -14.94 4.21
CA ARG A 86 0.76 -15.16 4.72
C ARG A 86 0.65 -14.60 6.13
N LEU A 87 -0.47 -13.95 6.44
CA LEU A 87 -0.79 -13.56 7.80
C LEU A 87 -1.35 -14.78 8.55
N VAL A 88 -0.79 -15.05 9.72
CA VAL A 88 -1.26 -16.07 10.66
C VAL A 88 -1.72 -15.34 11.91
N VAL A 89 -3.04 -15.22 12.06
CA VAL A 89 -3.67 -14.54 13.19
C VAL A 89 -4.19 -15.60 14.16
N ASN A 90 -3.68 -15.60 15.38
CA ASN A 90 -4.03 -16.58 16.40
C ASN A 90 -5.18 -16.02 17.25
N GLY A 91 -6.30 -16.75 17.32
CA GLY A 91 -7.45 -16.37 18.16
C GLY A 91 -8.73 -15.95 17.43
N SER A 92 -8.77 -15.99 16.09
CA SER A 92 -10.02 -15.77 15.34
C SER A 92 -10.84 -17.07 15.24
N ASP A 93 -11.46 -17.47 16.34
CA ASP A 93 -12.68 -18.26 16.23
C ASP A 93 -13.77 -17.30 15.73
N HIS A 94 -14.29 -17.53 14.52
CA HIS A 94 -15.28 -16.69 13.83
C HIS A 94 -16.68 -16.73 14.50
N HIS A 95 -16.74 -16.97 15.81
CA HIS A 95 -17.98 -17.18 16.56
C HIS A 95 -18.06 -16.49 17.93
N ARG A 96 -17.19 -15.51 18.24
CA ARG A 96 -17.43 -14.64 19.41
C ARG A 96 -18.41 -13.52 19.05
N PRO A 97 -19.60 -13.44 19.67
CA PRO A 97 -20.51 -12.31 19.52
C PRO A 97 -19.88 -11.05 20.10
N LEU A 98 -20.07 -9.92 19.41
CA LEU A 98 -19.55 -8.57 19.73
C LEU A 98 -20.21 -7.91 20.96
N ASP A 99 -20.73 -8.69 21.90
CA ASP A 99 -21.40 -8.18 23.11
C ASP A 99 -20.60 -8.56 24.34
N GLN A 100 -19.45 -7.90 24.54
CA GLN A 100 -18.83 -7.73 25.85
C GLN A 100 -17.74 -6.65 25.76
N ASP A 101 -17.85 -5.65 26.65
CA ASP A 101 -16.87 -4.59 26.86
C ASP A 101 -15.45 -5.18 26.96
N GLU A 102 -14.69 -5.05 25.87
CA GLU A 102 -13.32 -5.55 25.79
C GLU A 102 -12.36 -4.60 26.52
N GLN A 103 -12.29 -4.74 27.84
CA GLN A 103 -11.00 -4.62 28.51
C GLN A 103 -10.19 -5.85 28.10
N GLN A 104 -9.50 -5.76 26.95
CA GLN A 104 -8.55 -6.76 26.47
C GLN A 104 -7.45 -6.99 27.52
N GLN A 105 -7.70 -7.90 28.46
CA GLN A 105 -6.61 -8.64 29.08
C GLN A 105 -6.09 -9.60 28.01
N GLN A 106 -5.01 -9.19 27.34
CA GLN A 106 -4.21 -10.07 26.50
C GLN A 106 -3.89 -11.32 27.33
N ASP A 107 -4.33 -12.48 26.85
CA ASP A 107 -3.90 -13.76 27.40
C ASP A 107 -2.37 -13.82 27.25
N PRO A 108 -1.60 -13.84 28.36
CA PRO A 108 -0.14 -13.84 28.29
C PRO A 108 0.43 -15.09 27.61
N ASP A 109 -0.37 -16.15 27.46
CA ASP A 109 0.02 -17.40 26.82
C ASP A 109 -0.46 -17.50 25.34
N ALA A 110 -1.13 -16.48 24.80
CA ALA A 110 -1.54 -16.47 23.40
C ALA A 110 -0.33 -16.29 22.47
N GLU A 111 -0.15 -17.23 21.55
CA GLU A 111 0.87 -17.14 20.49
C GLU A 111 0.66 -15.86 19.66
N PRO A 112 1.69 -15.03 19.45
CA PRO A 112 1.54 -13.76 18.76
C PRO A 112 1.14 -13.98 17.30
N ASP A 113 0.42 -13.01 16.72
CA ASP A 113 0.17 -12.99 15.28
C ASP A 113 1.51 -12.90 14.52
N THR A 114 1.62 -13.66 13.43
CA THR A 114 2.86 -13.73 12.65
C THR A 114 2.62 -13.55 11.15
N ILE A 115 3.70 -13.19 10.46
CA ILE A 115 3.86 -13.28 9.03
C ILE A 115 4.66 -14.56 8.78
N GLU A 116 4.04 -15.54 8.14
CA GLU A 116 4.74 -16.72 7.65
C GLU A 116 5.32 -16.40 6.26
N VAL A 117 6.64 -16.42 6.14
CA VAL A 117 7.37 -16.13 4.91
C VAL A 117 7.94 -17.42 4.35
N THR A 118 7.63 -17.70 3.08
CA THR A 118 8.10 -18.90 2.37
C THR A 118 8.98 -18.49 1.19
N TYR A 119 10.19 -19.04 1.12
CA TYR A 119 11.06 -18.90 -0.04
C TYR A 119 10.67 -19.92 -1.12
N ASN A 120 10.21 -19.44 -2.26
CA ASN A 120 9.90 -20.26 -3.43
C ASN A 120 11.20 -20.49 -4.19
N ILE A 121 11.84 -21.64 -3.97
CA ILE A 121 13.12 -21.99 -4.60
C ILE A 121 12.92 -22.03 -6.13
N PRO A 122 13.59 -21.17 -6.91
CA PRO A 122 13.47 -21.17 -8.36
C PRO A 122 14.19 -22.37 -8.98
N GLU A 123 13.76 -22.81 -10.17
CA GLU A 123 14.42 -23.89 -10.92
C GLU A 123 15.91 -23.63 -11.13
N THR A 124 16.28 -22.37 -11.39
CA THR A 124 17.67 -21.92 -11.39
C THR A 124 17.96 -21.13 -10.10
N PRO A 125 18.66 -21.72 -9.12
CA PRO A 125 18.94 -21.08 -7.84
C PRO A 125 19.62 -19.72 -7.99
N VAL A 126 19.24 -18.77 -7.13
CA VAL A 126 19.89 -17.44 -7.02
C VAL A 126 20.93 -17.38 -5.92
N ALA A 127 20.95 -18.38 -5.03
CA ALA A 127 21.88 -18.51 -3.91
C ALA A 127 22.33 -19.99 -3.77
N PRO A 128 23.46 -20.26 -3.10
CA PRO A 128 23.86 -21.62 -2.75
C PRO A 128 22.79 -22.33 -1.92
N SER A 129 22.71 -23.66 -2.01
CA SER A 129 21.77 -24.45 -1.22
C SER A 129 22.02 -24.27 0.27
N HIS A 130 20.96 -24.03 1.04
CA HIS A 130 21.01 -23.88 2.49
C HIS A 130 19.77 -24.50 3.15
N PRO A 131 19.88 -25.21 4.30
CA PRO A 131 18.73 -25.86 4.94
C PRO A 131 17.54 -24.93 5.20
N SER A 132 17.81 -23.68 5.61
CA SER A 132 16.77 -22.66 5.87
C SER A 132 15.88 -22.34 4.67
N GLN A 133 16.36 -22.53 3.43
CA GLN A 133 15.57 -22.27 2.21
C GLN A 133 14.32 -23.16 2.11
N SER A 134 14.31 -24.30 2.82
CA SER A 134 13.19 -25.25 2.85
C SER A 134 12.21 -25.03 4.01
N GLN A 135 12.52 -24.11 4.92
CA GLN A 135 11.73 -23.88 6.14
C GLN A 135 11.07 -22.50 6.09
N PRO A 136 9.78 -22.39 6.45
CA PRO A 136 9.15 -21.09 6.57
C PRO A 136 9.78 -20.28 7.71
N LEU A 137 9.85 -18.96 7.53
CA LEU A 137 10.26 -18.01 8.55
C LEU A 137 9.02 -17.36 9.16
N LEU A 138 8.87 -17.44 10.48
CA LEU A 138 7.83 -16.73 11.20
C LEU A 138 8.38 -15.39 11.69
N VAL A 139 7.75 -14.29 11.27
CA VAL A 139 8.08 -12.94 11.72
C VAL A 139 6.91 -12.42 12.56
N PRO A 140 7.12 -11.90 13.78
CA PRO A 140 6.03 -11.34 14.57
C PRO A 140 5.39 -10.18 13.81
N LEU A 141 4.06 -10.20 13.67
CA LEU A 141 3.31 -9.17 12.95
C LEU A 141 3.45 -7.80 13.64
N GLN A 142 3.55 -7.82 14.97
CA GLN A 142 3.86 -6.68 15.83
C GLN A 142 4.90 -7.11 16.88
N PRO A 143 6.19 -6.79 16.67
CA PRO A 143 7.23 -7.03 17.67
C PRO A 143 6.93 -6.27 18.97
N THR A 144 7.23 -6.88 20.12
CA THR A 144 6.97 -6.27 21.43
C THR A 144 7.89 -5.08 21.67
N ALA A 145 7.42 -4.12 22.49
CA ALA A 145 8.23 -2.96 22.88
C ALA A 145 9.56 -3.38 23.53
N ASP A 146 9.55 -4.48 24.29
CA ASP A 146 10.73 -5.03 24.96
C ASP A 146 11.76 -5.56 23.95
N PHE A 147 11.29 -6.28 22.92
CA PHE A 147 12.15 -6.72 21.82
C PHE A 147 12.78 -5.52 21.08
N LEU A 148 11.97 -4.51 20.76
CA LEU A 148 12.42 -3.34 20.00
C LEU A 148 13.44 -2.48 20.74
N ARG A 149 13.41 -2.42 22.09
CA ARG A 149 14.43 -1.72 22.89
C ARG A 149 15.84 -2.31 22.71
N GLY A 150 15.94 -3.59 22.33
CA GLY A 150 17.21 -4.25 22.05
C GLY A 150 17.68 -4.12 20.60
N CYS A 151 16.83 -3.65 19.69
CA CYS A 151 17.14 -3.55 18.27
C CYS A 151 18.01 -2.32 17.95
N ALA A 152 18.96 -2.49 17.03
CA ALA A 152 19.65 -1.36 16.42
C ALA A 152 18.69 -0.59 15.50
N ILE A 153 18.80 0.74 15.48
CA ILE A 153 18.05 1.58 14.55
C ILE A 153 18.90 1.79 13.28
N VAL A 154 18.26 1.63 12.12
CA VAL A 154 18.87 1.80 10.80
C VAL A 154 18.12 2.88 10.03
N ASP A 155 18.88 3.80 9.43
CA ASP A 155 18.33 4.82 8.53
C ASP A 155 17.86 4.20 7.21
N VAL A 156 16.68 4.62 6.75
CA VAL A 156 16.08 4.17 5.50
C VAL A 156 15.71 5.39 4.66
N SER A 157 16.11 5.42 3.39
CA SER A 157 15.69 6.45 2.44
C SER A 157 14.89 5.81 1.31
N LEU A 158 13.67 6.29 1.08
CA LEU A 158 12.78 5.82 0.01
C LEU A 158 12.26 7.00 -0.78
N MET A 159 12.58 7.00 -2.08
CA MET A 159 12.19 8.08 -2.98
C MET A 159 12.58 9.48 -2.47
N GLY A 160 13.77 9.61 -1.85
CA GLY A 160 14.25 10.84 -1.24
C GLY A 160 13.61 11.18 0.13
N SER A 161 12.62 10.41 0.58
CA SER A 161 12.01 10.56 1.90
C SER A 161 12.76 9.71 2.92
N ARG A 162 13.36 10.37 3.91
CA ARG A 162 14.11 9.72 5.00
C ARG A 162 13.15 9.21 6.07
N GLY A 163 13.43 8.03 6.57
CA GLY A 163 12.82 7.39 7.73
C GLY A 163 13.84 6.51 8.43
N ALA A 164 13.38 5.65 9.33
CA ALA A 164 14.23 4.71 10.04
C ALA A 164 13.45 3.42 10.34
N GLY A 165 14.12 2.46 10.96
CA GLY A 165 13.50 1.24 11.47
C GLY A 165 14.41 0.45 12.39
N TYR A 166 13.82 -0.49 13.10
CA TYR A 166 14.49 -1.43 13.98
C TYR A 166 14.98 -2.63 13.17
N ARG A 167 16.29 -2.86 13.16
CA ARG A 167 16.87 -4.10 12.63
C ARG A 167 16.43 -5.26 13.52
N MET A 168 15.71 -6.20 12.94
CA MET A 168 15.17 -7.37 13.63
C MET A 168 16.26 -8.35 14.06
N GLY A 169 17.41 -8.35 13.37
CA GLY A 169 18.60 -9.12 13.73
C GLY A 169 18.48 -10.61 13.36
N ASP A 170 19.38 -11.43 13.91
CA ASP A 170 19.23 -12.88 13.83
C ASP A 170 18.07 -13.33 14.73
N PRO A 171 17.24 -14.29 14.28
CA PRO A 171 17.45 -15.23 13.17
C PRO A 171 17.01 -14.75 11.77
N TYR A 172 16.41 -13.57 11.65
CA TYR A 172 15.77 -13.11 10.40
C TYR A 172 16.78 -12.78 9.31
N ASP A 173 17.85 -12.06 9.66
CA ASP A 173 18.88 -11.63 8.73
C ASP A 173 19.59 -12.83 8.08
N ALA A 174 19.98 -13.83 8.88
CA ALA A 174 20.57 -15.07 8.40
C ALA A 174 19.65 -15.83 7.42
N TRP A 175 18.35 -15.90 7.69
CA TRP A 175 17.40 -16.61 6.82
C TRP A 175 17.25 -15.93 5.46
N PHE A 176 17.02 -14.61 5.43
CA PHE A 176 16.92 -13.87 4.17
C PHE A 176 18.24 -13.89 3.39
N SER A 177 19.37 -13.74 4.08
CA SER A 177 20.68 -13.77 3.44
C SER A 177 20.98 -15.13 2.77
N ALA A 178 20.60 -16.23 3.43
CA ALA A 178 20.72 -17.58 2.87
C ALA A 178 19.86 -17.77 1.61
N CYS A 179 18.69 -17.14 1.54
CA CYS A 179 17.79 -17.24 0.38
C CYS A 179 18.21 -16.31 -0.78
N LEU A 180 18.77 -15.14 -0.48
CA LEU A 180 19.11 -14.10 -1.45
C LEU A 180 20.54 -14.20 -2.00
N GLY A 181 21.45 -14.86 -1.27
CA GLY A 181 22.85 -14.99 -1.67
C GLY A 181 23.70 -13.74 -1.41
N TYR A 182 23.17 -12.78 -0.66
CA TYR A 182 23.88 -11.59 -0.16
C TYR A 182 23.40 -11.25 1.25
N GLU A 183 24.19 -10.49 1.99
CA GLU A 183 23.83 -10.02 3.32
C GLU A 183 22.63 -9.07 3.26
N ALA A 184 21.53 -9.49 3.89
CA ALA A 184 20.25 -8.81 3.90
C ALA A 184 19.73 -8.70 5.34
N HIS A 185 19.30 -7.50 5.72
CA HIS A 185 18.74 -7.23 7.04
C HIS A 185 17.23 -6.98 6.96
N LEU A 186 16.46 -7.62 7.85
CA LEU A 186 15.05 -7.33 8.04
C LEU A 186 14.88 -6.14 8.98
N VAL A 187 14.11 -5.14 8.55
CA VAL A 187 13.88 -3.91 9.30
C VAL A 187 12.40 -3.70 9.50
N TYR A 188 12.00 -3.46 10.75
CA TYR A 188 10.63 -3.11 11.16
C TYR A 188 10.50 -1.62 11.42
N VAL A 189 9.47 -0.99 10.88
CA VAL A 189 9.28 0.46 10.99
C VAL A 189 8.90 0.92 12.41
N GLY A 190 8.23 0.09 13.22
CA GLY A 190 7.73 0.50 14.54
C GLY A 190 6.93 1.80 14.48
N ASP A 191 7.30 2.77 15.32
CA ASP A 191 6.67 4.09 15.41
C ASP A 191 7.30 5.12 14.45
N PHE A 192 8.30 4.72 13.67
CA PHE A 192 8.89 5.61 12.68
C PHE A 192 7.90 5.90 11.56
N GLN A 193 8.02 7.10 11.01
CA GLN A 193 7.22 7.57 9.90
C GLN A 193 8.14 8.32 8.94
N ARG A 194 7.73 8.42 7.68
CA ARG A 194 8.40 9.29 6.70
C ARG A 194 7.42 10.24 6.04
N LYS A 195 7.94 11.37 5.59
CA LYS A 195 7.16 12.41 4.95
C LYS A 195 6.68 11.98 3.57
N ILE A 196 5.49 12.42 3.22
CA ILE A 196 5.00 12.39 1.85
C ILE A 196 5.54 13.63 1.14
N LEU A 197 6.18 13.43 -0.01
CA LEU A 197 6.87 14.51 -0.71
C LEU A 197 6.04 15.13 -1.83
N ALA A 198 4.98 14.47 -2.27
CA ALA A 198 4.10 14.93 -3.35
C ALA A 198 2.71 14.28 -3.27
N HIS A 199 1.76 14.83 -4.03
CA HIS A 199 0.44 14.25 -4.27
C HIS A 199 -0.45 14.10 -3.02
N LEU A 200 -0.35 15.07 -2.11
CA LEU A 200 -1.23 15.15 -0.94
C LEU A 200 -2.64 15.64 -1.31
N PRO A 201 -3.68 15.19 -0.58
CA PRO A 201 -5.03 15.74 -0.69
C PRO A 201 -5.07 17.26 -0.55
N GLY A 202 -5.96 17.93 -1.28
CA GLY A 202 -6.12 19.39 -1.22
C GLY A 202 -4.97 20.24 -1.80
N GLY A 203 -3.87 19.62 -2.25
CA GLY A 203 -2.78 20.28 -2.99
C GLY A 203 -3.16 20.52 -4.45
N GLY A 204 -4.16 21.38 -4.67
CA GLY A 204 -4.81 21.62 -5.96
C GLY A 204 -3.86 21.68 -7.16
N GLY A 205 -4.23 20.96 -8.22
CA GLY A 205 -3.63 21.11 -9.54
C GLY A 205 -3.64 22.57 -9.97
N SER A 206 -2.47 23.19 -9.93
CA SER A 206 -2.19 24.48 -10.53
C SER A 206 -0.86 24.29 -11.25
N GLY A 207 -0.92 24.21 -12.57
CA GLY A 207 0.27 24.24 -13.41
C GLY A 207 1.01 25.55 -13.18
N ASP A 208 2.12 25.49 -12.46
CA ASP A 208 3.25 26.39 -12.65
C ASP A 208 4.50 25.76 -12.01
N VAL A 209 5.06 24.79 -12.72
CA VAL A 209 6.48 24.45 -12.60
C VAL A 209 7.21 25.04 -13.80
N ASN A 210 7.26 26.37 -13.84
CA ASN A 210 8.20 27.07 -14.69
C ASN A 210 9.23 27.79 -13.83
N GLY A 211 10.49 27.37 -13.96
CA GLY A 211 11.62 28.10 -13.39
C GLY A 211 11.65 29.51 -13.97
N GLY A 212 11.65 30.50 -13.09
CA GLY A 212 11.79 31.90 -13.45
C GLY A 212 12.39 32.67 -12.27
N MET A 213 13.62 33.15 -12.45
CA MET A 213 14.25 34.15 -11.60
C MET A 213 13.30 35.34 -11.36
N GLY A 214 13.01 35.62 -10.08
CA GLY A 214 12.31 36.82 -9.63
C GLY A 214 12.80 37.20 -8.25
N GLY A 215 13.68 38.20 -8.20
CA GLY A 215 14.34 38.66 -6.98
C GLY A 215 13.36 39.26 -5.96
N GLY A 216 13.48 38.79 -4.72
CA GLY A 216 12.99 39.44 -3.51
C GLY A 216 14.12 39.43 -2.49
N LEU A 217 14.68 40.60 -2.22
CA LEU A 217 15.80 40.84 -1.31
C LEU A 217 15.48 40.39 0.12
N LEU A 218 16.16 39.37 0.63
CA LEU A 218 16.42 39.19 2.06
C LEU A 218 17.87 38.67 2.22
N PRO A 219 18.71 39.32 3.05
CA PRO A 219 20.13 39.01 3.10
C PRO A 219 20.40 37.65 3.75
N SER A 220 21.25 36.89 3.09
CA SER A 220 21.96 35.73 3.59
C SER A 220 22.73 36.03 4.88
N GLY A 221 22.46 35.27 5.94
CA GLY A 221 23.31 35.24 7.13
C GLY A 221 22.65 34.59 8.35
N LEU A 222 23.15 33.40 8.70
CA LEU A 222 23.11 32.80 10.05
C LEU A 222 21.76 32.29 10.57
N SER A 223 21.48 31.00 10.35
CA SER A 223 21.15 30.09 11.45
C SER A 223 21.26 28.63 10.97
N SER A 224 22.48 28.11 11.07
CA SER A 224 22.71 26.70 11.32
C SER A 224 22.75 26.54 12.84
N THR A 225 21.72 25.94 13.43
CA THR A 225 21.83 25.39 14.78
C THR A 225 21.03 24.11 14.88
N MET A 226 21.72 23.11 15.41
CA MET A 226 21.28 21.76 15.71
C MET A 226 20.12 21.77 16.70
N SER A 227 19.17 20.86 16.53
CA SER A 227 18.34 20.35 17.63
C SER A 227 17.93 18.93 17.26
N SER A 228 18.76 17.91 17.51
CA SER A 228 18.90 17.17 18.78
C SER A 228 17.56 16.71 19.35
N TYR A 229 17.31 15.41 19.21
CA TYR A 229 16.39 14.63 20.02
C TYR A 229 16.47 15.07 21.50
N PHE A 230 15.37 15.56 22.04
CA PHE A 230 15.17 15.66 23.49
C PHE A 230 13.82 15.02 23.85
N PRO A 231 13.77 14.25 24.94
CA PRO A 231 12.54 13.66 25.44
C PRO A 231 11.59 14.76 25.92
N ALA A 232 10.30 14.57 25.67
CA ALA A 232 9.25 15.47 26.11
C ALA A 232 9.26 15.63 27.64
N GLY A 233 9.46 16.86 28.13
CA GLY A 233 9.17 17.22 29.52
C GLY A 233 10.23 18.06 30.22
N LEU A 234 10.44 19.32 29.81
CA LEU A 234 10.66 20.48 30.71
C LEU A 234 10.86 21.74 29.88
N LEU A 235 9.86 22.62 29.80
CA LEU A 235 9.97 24.10 29.65
C LEU A 235 8.57 24.68 29.43
N GLN A 236 7.78 24.74 30.50
CA GLN A 236 6.51 25.46 30.53
C GLN A 236 6.54 26.54 31.61
N SER A 237 7.30 27.60 31.32
CA SER A 237 7.25 28.94 31.92
C SER A 237 8.41 29.69 31.27
N VAL A 238 8.22 30.67 30.39
CA VAL A 238 7.68 32.00 30.65
C VAL A 238 7.39 32.57 29.26
N PHE A 239 6.13 32.71 28.87
CA PHE A 239 5.60 33.69 27.92
C PHE A 239 4.12 33.35 27.72
N GLY A 240 3.26 34.10 28.40
CA GLY A 240 1.83 34.07 28.16
C GLY A 240 1.53 34.79 26.86
N SER A 241 1.03 34.04 25.87
CA SER A 241 0.23 34.57 24.78
C SER A 241 -0.85 33.55 24.47
N SER A 242 -2.09 33.95 24.77
CA SER A 242 -3.31 33.24 24.41
C SER A 242 -3.47 33.24 22.89
N ALA A 243 -2.98 32.18 22.25
CA ALA A 243 -3.45 31.77 20.94
C ALA A 243 -4.02 30.36 21.11
N SER A 244 -5.34 30.27 21.06
CA SER A 244 -6.07 29.00 20.94
C SER A 244 -5.62 28.33 19.65
N ALA A 245 -4.56 27.53 19.71
CA ALA A 245 -4.18 26.64 18.65
C ALA A 245 -5.26 25.56 18.56
N SER A 246 -6.11 25.67 17.54
CA SER A 246 -6.83 24.50 17.01
C SER A 246 -5.80 23.39 16.80
N PRO A 247 -6.06 22.13 17.18
CA PRO A 247 -5.13 21.05 16.88
C PRO A 247 -4.95 21.03 15.36
N SER A 248 -3.76 21.40 14.89
CA SER A 248 -3.41 21.31 13.49
C SER A 248 -3.50 19.83 13.11
N ALA A 249 -4.34 19.49 12.14
CA ALA A 249 -4.38 18.15 11.56
C ALA A 249 -2.94 17.70 11.29
N ARG A 250 -2.54 16.53 11.83
CA ARG A 250 -1.19 16.01 11.62
C ARG A 250 -0.97 15.86 10.11
N GLU A 251 0.18 16.31 9.61
CA GLU A 251 0.54 16.07 8.22
C GLU A 251 0.56 14.54 7.96
N PRO A 252 -0.08 14.07 6.89
CA PRO A 252 -0.11 12.64 6.59
C PRO A 252 1.30 12.11 6.30
N THR A 253 1.60 10.93 6.83
CA THR A 253 2.90 10.28 6.71
C THR A 253 2.76 8.87 6.13
N LEU A 254 3.90 8.24 5.82
CA LEU A 254 3.97 6.87 5.33
C LEU A 254 4.88 6.00 6.21
N VAL A 255 4.70 4.69 6.08
CA VAL A 255 5.62 3.67 6.61
C VAL A 255 6.66 3.29 5.55
N TYR A 256 6.64 2.12 4.90
CA TYR A 256 7.52 1.79 3.75
C TYR A 256 6.79 1.65 2.40
N ASN A 257 5.59 2.23 2.22
CA ASN A 257 4.97 2.57 0.92
C ASN A 257 5.95 3.25 -0.07
N GLU A 258 5.62 3.35 -1.36
CA GLU A 258 6.45 4.19 -2.26
C GLU A 258 6.01 5.65 -2.11
N SER A 259 4.87 6.02 -2.71
CA SER A 259 4.42 7.42 -2.80
C SER A 259 3.17 7.77 -2.01
N ALA A 260 2.26 6.82 -1.77
CA ALA A 260 0.97 7.06 -1.10
C ALA A 260 0.50 5.87 -0.25
N PRO A 261 -0.45 6.09 0.69
CA PRO A 261 -0.98 5.03 1.57
C PRO A 261 -1.64 3.88 0.81
N PHE A 262 -2.43 4.20 -0.23
CA PHE A 262 -3.18 3.22 -1.01
C PHE A 262 -2.85 3.31 -2.51
N LEU A 263 -2.89 2.16 -3.18
CA LEU A 263 -2.98 2.08 -4.65
C LEU A 263 -4.27 1.36 -5.04
N VAL A 264 -5.12 2.07 -5.79
CA VAL A 264 -6.38 1.56 -6.33
C VAL A 264 -6.22 1.24 -7.82
N THR A 265 -6.67 0.06 -8.24
CA THR A 265 -6.72 -0.35 -9.64
C THR A 265 -8.09 -0.94 -9.96
N ASN A 266 -8.37 -1.20 -11.24
CA ASN A 266 -9.54 -1.97 -11.63
C ASN A 266 -9.20 -3.11 -12.61
N ARG A 267 -10.08 -4.11 -12.66
CA ARG A 267 -9.89 -5.26 -13.55
C ARG A 267 -10.19 -4.96 -15.01
N ALA A 268 -11.00 -3.96 -15.35
CA ALA A 268 -11.25 -3.58 -16.74
C ALA A 268 -9.96 -3.13 -17.45
N SER A 269 -9.16 -2.29 -16.79
CA SER A 269 -7.82 -1.88 -17.23
C SER A 269 -6.86 -3.06 -17.36
N LEU A 270 -6.89 -4.00 -16.42
CA LEU A 270 -6.04 -5.20 -16.52
C LEU A 270 -6.44 -6.10 -17.69
N ARG A 271 -7.75 -6.30 -17.92
CA ARG A 271 -8.27 -7.07 -19.05
C ARG A 271 -7.84 -6.43 -20.38
N ASP A 272 -8.01 -5.13 -20.53
CA ASP A 272 -7.57 -4.41 -21.73
C ASP A 272 -6.06 -4.53 -21.96
N PHE A 273 -5.26 -4.39 -20.89
CA PHE A 273 -3.82 -4.57 -21.00
C PHE A 273 -3.42 -6.00 -21.36
N SER A 274 -4.10 -6.98 -20.77
CA SER A 274 -3.81 -8.41 -20.96
C SER A 274 -4.05 -8.88 -22.40
N ARG A 275 -4.97 -8.24 -23.14
CA ARG A 275 -5.19 -8.51 -24.57
C ARG A 275 -3.93 -8.37 -25.41
N ARG A 276 -2.96 -7.56 -24.96
CA ARG A 276 -1.69 -7.34 -25.66
C ARG A 276 -0.74 -8.54 -25.60
N PHE A 277 -1.14 -9.62 -24.94
CA PHE A 277 -0.39 -10.87 -24.74
C PHE A 277 -1.14 -12.11 -25.28
N GLU A 278 -2.33 -11.94 -25.86
CA GLU A 278 -3.18 -13.06 -26.32
C GLU A 278 -2.58 -13.83 -27.50
N ASP A 279 -1.81 -13.17 -28.37
CA ASP A 279 -1.22 -13.74 -29.59
C ASP A 279 -0.27 -14.94 -29.34
N GLU A 280 0.16 -15.19 -28.10
CA GLU A 280 1.10 -16.27 -27.73
C GLU A 280 0.52 -17.30 -26.75
N GLY A 281 -0.80 -17.30 -26.50
CA GLY A 281 -1.42 -18.22 -25.53
C GLY A 281 -0.99 -17.95 -24.07
N SER A 282 -0.46 -16.76 -23.79
CA SER A 282 -0.15 -16.31 -22.43
C SER A 282 -1.43 -16.09 -21.63
N ALA A 283 -1.44 -16.43 -20.34
CA ALA A 283 -2.57 -16.26 -19.41
C ALA A 283 -2.92 -14.79 -19.08
N GLY A 284 -2.49 -13.81 -19.89
CA GLY A 284 -2.62 -12.38 -19.61
C GLY A 284 -1.60 -11.85 -18.59
N MET A 285 -1.89 -10.69 -18.01
CA MET A 285 -1.09 -10.07 -16.95
C MET A 285 -1.72 -10.32 -15.58
N ASP A 286 -0.87 -10.61 -14.60
CA ASP A 286 -1.26 -10.76 -13.20
C ASP A 286 -1.41 -9.38 -12.53
N MET A 287 -2.55 -9.13 -11.87
CA MET A 287 -2.82 -7.89 -11.12
C MET A 287 -1.75 -7.64 -10.04
N THR A 288 -1.24 -8.70 -9.41
CA THR A 288 -0.29 -8.57 -8.30
C THR A 288 1.02 -7.91 -8.72
N LYS A 289 1.39 -7.98 -10.01
CA LYS A 289 2.56 -7.29 -10.58
C LYS A 289 2.45 -5.77 -10.48
N PHE A 290 1.23 -5.21 -10.50
CA PHE A 290 0.97 -3.77 -10.34
C PHE A 290 0.96 -3.31 -8.88
N ARG A 291 0.96 -4.29 -7.96
CA ARG A 291 1.01 -4.14 -6.50
C ARG A 291 -0.08 -3.24 -5.88
N PRO A 292 -1.35 -3.31 -6.32
CA PRO A 292 -2.43 -2.53 -5.71
C PRO A 292 -2.71 -3.00 -4.28
N ASN A 293 -3.40 -2.16 -3.51
CA ASN A 293 -4.01 -2.56 -2.24
C ASN A 293 -5.50 -2.88 -2.42
N ILE A 294 -6.19 -2.12 -3.28
CA ILE A 294 -7.63 -2.27 -3.55
C ILE A 294 -7.80 -2.45 -5.05
N VAL A 295 -8.45 -3.53 -5.45
CA VAL A 295 -8.88 -3.77 -6.82
C VAL A 295 -10.40 -3.68 -6.87
N VAL A 296 -10.93 -2.92 -7.82
CA VAL A 296 -12.37 -2.83 -8.05
C VAL A 296 -12.76 -3.50 -9.37
N ASP A 297 -13.97 -4.04 -9.43
CA ASP A 297 -14.55 -4.55 -10.67
C ASP A 297 -16.08 -4.38 -10.65
N GLU A 298 -16.70 -4.71 -11.77
CA GLU A 298 -18.14 -4.90 -11.88
C GLU A 298 -18.61 -6.15 -11.15
N GLU A 299 -19.87 -6.12 -10.73
CA GLU A 299 -20.59 -7.31 -10.27
C GLU A 299 -20.81 -8.23 -11.47
N HIS A 300 -20.16 -9.39 -11.47
CA HIS A 300 -20.46 -10.46 -12.40
C HIS A 300 -21.32 -11.48 -11.64
N ASP A 301 -22.48 -11.86 -12.20
CA ASP A 301 -23.32 -12.96 -11.72
C ASP A 301 -22.63 -14.33 -11.96
N ASP A 302 -21.39 -14.52 -11.50
CA ASP A 302 -20.58 -15.70 -11.83
C ASP A 302 -20.91 -16.95 -10.97
N ASP A 303 -21.87 -16.85 -10.03
CA ASP A 303 -22.35 -18.02 -9.26
C ASP A 303 -23.30 -18.95 -10.04
N ARG A 304 -23.57 -18.68 -11.34
CA ARG A 304 -24.39 -19.58 -12.20
C ARG A 304 -23.60 -20.43 -13.19
N ALA A 305 -22.28 -20.32 -13.25
CA ALA A 305 -21.46 -21.00 -14.28
C ALA A 305 -20.84 -22.34 -13.85
N ASN A 306 -21.33 -22.96 -12.76
CA ASN A 306 -20.90 -24.28 -12.29
C ASN A 306 -21.98 -25.38 -12.42
N ASP A 307 -22.82 -25.33 -13.47
CA ASP A 307 -23.58 -26.52 -13.89
C ASP A 307 -23.10 -26.98 -15.28
N VAL A 308 -22.14 -27.89 -15.24
CA VAL A 308 -21.60 -28.58 -16.41
C VAL A 308 -22.69 -29.45 -17.02
N LYS A 309 -23.08 -29.16 -18.27
CA LYS A 309 -23.51 -30.19 -19.21
C LYS A 309 -22.66 -30.13 -20.48
N SER A 310 -21.86 -31.18 -20.64
CA SER A 310 -21.01 -31.46 -21.80
C SER A 310 -21.81 -31.50 -23.12
N PRO A 311 -21.16 -31.23 -24.27
CA PRO A 311 -21.84 -31.02 -25.54
C PRO A 311 -22.10 -32.33 -26.30
N SER A 312 -23.20 -32.38 -27.05
CA SER A 312 -23.37 -33.34 -28.15
C SER A 312 -23.39 -32.60 -29.49
N ALA A 313 -22.70 -33.18 -30.47
CA ALA A 313 -22.28 -32.61 -31.75
C ALA A 313 -23.34 -32.54 -32.87
N ALA A 314 -22.91 -31.92 -33.99
CA ALA A 314 -23.47 -31.79 -35.35
C ALA A 314 -24.30 -30.51 -35.61
N GLY A 315 -24.08 -29.68 -36.63
CA GLY A 315 -23.18 -29.63 -37.80
C GLY A 315 -23.19 -28.18 -38.39
N PRO A 316 -22.54 -27.91 -39.53
CA PRO A 316 -22.16 -26.54 -39.93
C PRO A 316 -23.19 -25.87 -40.85
N GLU A 317 -23.32 -24.54 -40.79
CA GLU A 317 -23.47 -23.66 -41.98
C GLU A 317 -23.53 -22.16 -41.61
N ASP A 318 -22.84 -21.38 -42.45
CA ASP A 318 -23.06 -19.99 -42.87
C ASP A 318 -23.02 -18.81 -41.89
N GLY A 319 -21.87 -18.13 -41.91
CA GLY A 319 -21.77 -16.80 -42.51
C GLY A 319 -22.70 -15.69 -42.00
N GLN A 320 -22.30 -15.00 -40.93
CA GLN A 320 -22.58 -13.57 -40.82
C GLN A 320 -21.58 -12.85 -39.90
N VAL A 321 -20.70 -12.06 -40.51
CA VAL A 321 -19.96 -11.00 -39.83
C VAL A 321 -20.94 -9.87 -39.56
N ARG A 322 -21.18 -9.56 -38.28
CA ARG A 322 -21.36 -8.22 -37.69
C ARG A 322 -21.99 -8.33 -36.31
N MET A 323 -21.28 -7.84 -35.29
CA MET A 323 -21.95 -7.06 -34.24
C MET A 323 -20.93 -6.10 -33.61
N ASP A 324 -21.04 -4.83 -34.01
CA ASP A 324 -20.53 -3.72 -33.22
C ASP A 324 -21.31 -3.72 -31.90
N THR A 325 -20.69 -4.21 -30.83
CA THR A 325 -21.25 -4.09 -29.48
C THR A 325 -21.19 -2.63 -29.07
N VAL A 326 -22.36 -1.97 -29.08
CA VAL A 326 -22.60 -0.76 -28.31
C VAL A 326 -22.27 -1.11 -26.85
N ALA A 327 -21.20 -0.52 -26.31
CA ALA A 327 -20.87 -0.64 -24.89
C ALA A 327 -22.10 -0.24 -24.07
N LYS A 328 -22.59 -1.13 -23.20
CA LYS A 328 -23.65 -0.77 -22.24
C LYS A 328 -23.08 0.35 -21.35
N ALA A 329 -23.82 1.44 -21.21
CA ALA A 329 -23.39 2.64 -20.48
C ALA A 329 -23.03 2.39 -19.00
N ASP A 330 -23.38 1.24 -18.44
CA ASP A 330 -23.15 0.86 -17.05
C ASP A 330 -21.91 -0.03 -16.84
N GLN A 331 -21.20 -0.38 -17.92
CA GLN A 331 -19.99 -1.20 -17.84
C GLN A 331 -18.77 -0.34 -17.49
N LEU A 332 -17.98 -0.74 -16.50
CA LEU A 332 -16.70 -0.16 -16.11
C LEU A 332 -15.74 -0.22 -17.29
N GLN A 333 -15.42 0.95 -17.84
CA GLN A 333 -14.53 1.04 -18.98
C GLN A 333 -13.06 0.94 -18.54
N PRO A 334 -12.18 0.35 -19.37
CA PRO A 334 -10.75 0.39 -19.12
C PRO A 334 -10.26 1.84 -18.96
N TRP A 335 -9.34 2.04 -18.02
CA TRP A 335 -8.64 3.29 -17.77
C TRP A 335 -9.47 4.42 -17.13
N GLU A 336 -10.73 4.18 -16.78
CA GLU A 336 -11.56 5.20 -16.11
C GLU A 336 -11.01 5.64 -14.76
N GLU A 337 -10.23 4.79 -14.08
CA GLU A 337 -9.60 5.11 -12.82
C GLU A 337 -8.62 6.29 -12.91
N ASP A 338 -8.13 6.60 -14.10
CA ASP A 338 -7.31 7.78 -14.37
C ASP A 338 -8.02 9.10 -14.07
N TYR A 339 -9.34 9.07 -13.96
CA TYR A 339 -10.19 10.24 -13.75
C TYR A 339 -10.95 10.20 -12.43
N TRP A 340 -10.86 9.13 -11.63
CA TRP A 340 -11.54 9.10 -10.33
C TRP A 340 -10.85 10.06 -9.38
N ALA A 341 -11.60 11.02 -8.82
CA ALA A 341 -11.09 11.97 -7.84
C ALA A 341 -11.43 11.55 -6.42
N GLU A 342 -12.57 10.88 -6.24
CA GLU A 342 -13.08 10.45 -4.95
C GLU A 342 -13.87 9.16 -5.09
N LEU A 343 -13.64 8.24 -4.17
CA LEU A 343 -14.40 7.02 -4.01
C LEU A 343 -15.05 7.00 -2.63
N VAL A 344 -16.30 6.52 -2.58
CA VAL A 344 -16.94 6.10 -1.33
C VAL A 344 -17.05 4.57 -1.34
N ILE A 345 -16.58 3.94 -0.27
CA ILE A 345 -16.66 2.50 -0.03
C ILE A 345 -17.68 2.25 1.07
N SER A 346 -18.67 1.42 0.83
CA SER A 346 -19.74 1.10 1.77
C SER A 346 -19.91 -0.42 1.93
N PRO A 347 -20.36 -0.91 3.10
CA PRO A 347 -20.63 -2.33 3.28
C PRO A 347 -21.63 -2.86 2.24
N ALA A 348 -21.42 -4.09 1.78
CA ALA A 348 -22.33 -4.74 0.83
C ALA A 348 -23.80 -4.79 1.35
N PRO A 349 -24.81 -4.76 0.47
CA PRO A 349 -26.23 -4.78 0.88
C PRO A 349 -26.61 -6.02 1.70
N THR A 350 -25.95 -7.16 1.48
CA THR A 350 -26.19 -8.41 2.22
C THR A 350 -25.80 -8.32 3.69
N ASP A 351 -24.81 -7.50 4.03
CA ASP A 351 -24.40 -7.23 5.42
C ASP A 351 -25.42 -6.35 6.16
N ALA A 352 -26.38 -5.76 5.45
CA ALA A 352 -27.46 -4.98 6.04
C ALA A 352 -28.71 -5.81 6.39
N ALA A 353 -28.81 -7.08 5.97
CA ALA A 353 -30.08 -7.84 5.98
C ALA A 353 -30.07 -9.21 6.69
N THR A 354 -28.94 -9.71 7.21
CA THR A 354 -28.88 -11.00 7.93
C THR A 354 -29.32 -10.89 9.41
N SER A 355 -30.56 -10.46 9.65
CA SER A 355 -31.20 -10.59 10.98
C SER A 355 -32.70 -10.92 10.94
N SER A 356 -33.18 -11.58 9.87
CA SER A 356 -34.58 -12.04 9.80
C SER A 356 -34.72 -13.56 9.89
N SER A 357 -34.42 -14.12 11.07
CA SER A 357 -35.10 -15.34 11.52
C SER A 357 -36.36 -14.94 12.30
N PRO A 358 -37.52 -15.61 12.13
CA PRO A 358 -38.74 -15.23 12.83
C PRO A 358 -38.59 -15.49 14.35
N PRO A 359 -39.06 -14.59 15.24
CA PRO A 359 -38.86 -14.78 16.66
C PRO A 359 -39.74 -15.91 17.19
N ALA A 360 -39.11 -16.94 17.74
CA ALA A 360 -39.75 -17.79 18.73
C ALA A 360 -40.09 -16.91 19.95
N LYS A 361 -41.34 -17.00 20.40
CA LYS A 361 -41.88 -16.23 21.52
C LYS A 361 -40.99 -16.38 22.77
N SER A 362 -40.23 -15.34 23.11
CA SER A 362 -39.69 -15.17 24.46
C SER A 362 -39.53 -13.69 24.76
N THR A 363 -40.20 -13.25 25.81
CA THR A 363 -40.24 -11.89 26.33
C THR A 363 -38.96 -11.56 27.09
N ALA A 364 -38.03 -10.87 26.43
CA ALA A 364 -37.09 -9.92 27.02
C ALA A 364 -36.51 -9.05 25.90
N ILE A 365 -36.89 -7.77 25.86
CA ILE A 365 -36.40 -6.81 24.86
C ILE A 365 -35.06 -6.29 25.35
N THR A 366 -33.97 -6.87 24.84
CA THR A 366 -32.67 -6.22 24.78
C THR A 366 -32.40 -6.00 23.29
N THR A 367 -32.67 -4.79 22.81
CA THR A 367 -32.33 -4.39 21.43
C THR A 367 -30.82 -4.19 21.31
N SER A 368 -30.08 -5.27 21.04
CA SER A 368 -28.74 -5.18 20.45
C SER A 368 -28.91 -4.93 18.95
N THR A 369 -28.93 -3.65 18.56
CA THR A 369 -28.72 -3.26 17.16
C THR A 369 -27.25 -3.52 16.85
N ALA A 370 -26.96 -4.60 16.12
CA ALA A 370 -25.62 -4.82 15.57
C ALA A 370 -25.17 -3.55 14.84
N ALA A 371 -24.08 -2.94 15.32
CA ALA A 371 -23.57 -1.68 14.78
C ALA A 371 -23.16 -1.88 13.31
N ARG A 372 -23.78 -1.14 12.40
CA ARG A 372 -23.48 -1.21 10.97
C ARG A 372 -22.04 -0.73 10.71
N ARG A 373 -21.25 -1.49 9.96
CA ARG A 373 -19.88 -1.08 9.54
C ARG A 373 -19.94 0.32 8.89
N PRO A 374 -19.03 1.25 9.24
CA PRO A 374 -19.02 2.58 8.65
C PRO A 374 -18.59 2.52 7.18
N GLN A 375 -19.13 3.42 6.36
CA GLN A 375 -18.59 3.71 5.04
C GLN A 375 -17.36 4.61 5.16
N CYS A 376 -16.47 4.59 4.17
CA CYS A 376 -15.31 5.48 4.11
C CYS A 376 -15.15 6.18 2.75
N THR A 377 -14.38 7.27 2.77
CA THR A 377 -14.08 8.09 1.60
C THR A 377 -12.59 8.08 1.32
N LEU A 378 -12.22 7.71 0.08
CA LEU A 378 -10.86 7.81 -0.43
C LEU A 378 -10.76 8.97 -1.42
N GLU A 379 -9.87 9.93 -1.17
CA GLU A 379 -9.46 10.93 -2.17
C GLU A 379 -8.33 10.35 -3.02
N LEU A 380 -8.47 10.43 -4.35
CA LEU A 380 -7.50 9.89 -5.29
C LEU A 380 -6.74 11.01 -6.01
N THR A 381 -5.46 11.18 -5.69
CA THR A 381 -4.74 12.42 -5.97
C THR A 381 -3.89 12.38 -7.25
N ALA A 382 -3.27 11.25 -7.56
CA ALA A 382 -2.38 11.12 -8.71
C ALA A 382 -2.34 9.72 -9.30
N ASN A 383 -2.09 9.65 -10.61
CA ASN A 383 -1.90 8.40 -11.31
C ASN A 383 -0.54 7.79 -10.93
N CYS A 384 -0.48 6.47 -10.86
CA CYS A 384 0.74 5.80 -10.44
C CYS A 384 1.54 5.33 -11.66
N GLY A 385 2.69 5.98 -11.83
CA GLY A 385 3.69 5.63 -12.84
C GLY A 385 4.27 4.24 -12.61
N ARG A 386 4.37 3.45 -13.69
CA ARG A 386 4.84 2.08 -13.65
C ARG A 386 6.32 1.97 -14.00
N CYS A 387 7.00 1.02 -13.37
CA CYS A 387 8.42 0.76 -13.58
C CYS A 387 8.66 -0.69 -14.01
N ASN A 388 9.92 -1.06 -14.23
CA ASN A 388 10.30 -2.40 -14.72
C ASN A 388 9.89 -3.56 -13.78
N SER A 389 9.41 -3.27 -12.56
CA SER A 389 8.90 -4.31 -11.65
C SER A 389 7.79 -5.17 -12.28
N ILE A 390 6.98 -4.61 -13.20
CA ILE A 390 5.90 -5.36 -13.86
C ILE A 390 6.41 -6.38 -14.88
N ASN A 391 7.69 -6.32 -15.26
CA ASN A 391 8.33 -7.29 -16.15
C ASN A 391 8.89 -8.50 -15.38
N VAL A 392 8.87 -8.47 -14.04
CA VAL A 392 9.46 -9.53 -13.23
C VAL A 392 8.60 -10.78 -13.27
N ASP A 393 9.25 -11.91 -13.49
CA ASP A 393 8.69 -13.24 -13.33
C ASP A 393 8.91 -13.70 -11.88
N TYR A 394 7.80 -13.92 -11.19
CA TYR A 394 7.81 -14.25 -9.78
C TYR A 394 8.34 -15.67 -9.55
N ALA A 395 8.24 -16.59 -10.51
CA ALA A 395 8.75 -17.95 -10.38
C ALA A 395 10.28 -18.00 -10.44
N THR A 396 10.90 -17.10 -11.21
CA THR A 396 12.36 -17.10 -11.42
C THR A 396 13.09 -16.02 -10.64
N GLY A 397 12.39 -15.00 -10.12
CA GLY A 397 13.01 -13.88 -9.44
C GLY A 397 13.88 -13.04 -10.37
N ARG A 398 13.52 -12.98 -11.67
CA ARG A 398 14.24 -12.30 -12.74
C ARG A 398 13.26 -11.59 -13.66
N THR A 399 13.76 -10.76 -14.57
CA THR A 399 12.93 -10.29 -15.69
C THR A 399 12.41 -11.49 -16.47
N ALA A 400 11.10 -11.53 -16.72
CA ALA A 400 10.46 -12.58 -17.50
C ALA A 400 11.08 -12.66 -18.90
N LYS A 401 11.06 -13.86 -19.49
CA LYS A 401 11.43 -14.04 -20.90
C LYS A 401 10.22 -13.72 -21.80
N GLY A 402 10.49 -13.45 -23.08
CA GLY A 402 9.44 -13.22 -24.09
C GLY A 402 8.59 -11.97 -23.81
N GLU A 403 7.33 -12.02 -24.24
CA GLU A 403 6.41 -10.87 -24.22
C GLU A 403 6.18 -10.32 -22.81
N GLN A 404 6.08 -11.20 -21.80
CA GLN A 404 5.95 -10.82 -20.38
C GLN A 404 7.13 -9.98 -19.88
N GLY A 405 8.34 -10.22 -20.40
CA GLY A 405 9.54 -9.44 -20.09
C GLY A 405 9.51 -8.02 -20.64
N THR A 406 8.55 -7.73 -21.53
CA THR A 406 8.37 -6.44 -22.19
C THR A 406 7.08 -5.74 -21.80
N ALA A 407 6.41 -6.19 -20.72
CA ALA A 407 5.13 -5.64 -20.28
C ALA A 407 5.15 -4.10 -20.13
N LEU A 408 6.18 -3.53 -19.49
CA LEU A 408 6.33 -2.08 -19.39
C LEU A 408 6.41 -1.40 -20.75
N LYS A 409 7.14 -1.98 -21.70
CA LYS A 409 7.26 -1.45 -23.07
C LYS A 409 5.91 -1.49 -23.80
N LYS A 410 5.11 -2.55 -23.59
CA LYS A 410 3.74 -2.65 -24.14
C LYS A 410 2.80 -1.63 -23.52
N LEU A 411 2.90 -1.39 -22.22
CA LEU A 411 2.11 -0.39 -21.51
C LEU A 411 2.49 1.03 -21.98
N MET A 412 3.78 1.28 -22.17
CA MET A 412 4.36 2.50 -22.73
C MET A 412 3.84 2.87 -24.13
N ARG A 413 3.22 1.97 -24.89
CA ARG A 413 2.75 2.26 -26.25
C ARG A 413 1.62 3.30 -26.25
N ASP A 414 0.74 3.24 -25.26
CA ASP A 414 -0.50 4.01 -25.22
C ASP A 414 -0.83 4.58 -23.83
N ARG A 415 -0.09 4.20 -22.77
CA ARG A 415 -0.35 4.69 -21.39
C ARG A 415 0.61 5.75 -20.88
N ARG A 416 1.42 6.36 -21.75
CA ARG A 416 2.21 7.57 -21.42
C ARG A 416 1.34 8.82 -21.56
N VAL A 417 0.26 8.87 -20.77
CA VAL A 417 -0.76 9.92 -20.84
C VAL A 417 -0.56 11.02 -19.79
N ASP A 418 0.35 10.81 -18.84
CA ASP A 418 0.74 11.80 -17.85
C ASP A 418 1.70 12.83 -18.46
N VAL A 419 1.34 14.11 -18.34
CA VAL A 419 2.14 15.22 -18.87
C VAL A 419 3.35 15.56 -17.99
N GLY A 420 3.32 15.23 -16.70
CA GLY A 420 4.39 15.51 -15.74
C GLY A 420 5.56 14.54 -15.86
N GLU A 421 5.29 13.29 -16.23
CA GLU A 421 6.30 12.25 -16.44
C GLU A 421 6.09 11.55 -17.79
N LYS A 422 6.32 12.31 -18.86
CA LYS A 422 6.07 11.93 -20.27
C LYS A 422 6.56 10.54 -20.70
N TYR A 423 7.62 10.02 -20.08
CA TYR A 423 8.20 8.73 -20.46
C TYR A 423 7.68 7.55 -19.64
N THR A 424 6.94 7.80 -18.55
CA THR A 424 6.45 6.75 -17.66
C THR A 424 5.00 6.43 -17.98
N PRO A 425 4.66 5.16 -18.26
CA PRO A 425 3.26 4.78 -18.43
C PRO A 425 2.56 4.70 -17.07
N ILE A 426 1.26 4.95 -17.05
CA ILE A 426 0.44 4.87 -15.83
C ILE A 426 -0.46 3.63 -15.80
N PHE A 427 -0.75 3.16 -14.58
CA PHE A 427 -1.75 2.13 -14.31
C PHE A 427 -2.19 2.27 -12.85
N GLY A 428 -3.48 2.48 -12.58
CA GLY A 428 -3.99 2.70 -11.22
C GLY A 428 -3.65 4.07 -10.62
N ARG A 429 -4.24 4.34 -9.45
CA ARG A 429 -4.27 5.66 -8.84
C ARG A 429 -4.00 5.62 -7.33
N TYR A 430 -3.24 6.60 -6.86
CA TYR A 430 -2.93 6.76 -5.43
C TYR A 430 -4.13 7.30 -4.66
N GLY A 431 -4.37 6.73 -3.48
CA GLY A 431 -5.49 7.10 -2.62
C GLY A 431 -5.08 7.46 -1.21
N TYR A 432 -5.93 8.26 -0.56
CA TYR A 432 -5.82 8.73 0.82
C TYR A 432 -7.17 8.59 1.52
N LEU A 433 -7.17 8.06 2.73
CA LEU A 433 -8.38 7.99 3.56
C LEU A 433 -8.67 9.37 4.15
N VAL A 434 -9.80 9.96 3.80
CA VAL A 434 -10.16 11.34 4.17
C VAL A 434 -11.47 11.45 4.96
N GLY A 435 -12.22 10.36 5.12
CA GLY A 435 -13.50 10.38 5.84
C GLY A 435 -14.04 8.99 6.15
N ALA A 436 -14.84 8.91 7.22
CA ALA A 436 -15.61 7.74 7.61
C ALA A 436 -16.90 8.18 8.32
N ALA A 437 -17.99 7.48 8.05
CA ALA A 437 -19.29 7.77 8.64
C ALA A 437 -20.16 6.51 8.69
N VAL A 438 -21.09 6.43 9.65
CA VAL A 438 -22.13 5.39 9.68
C VAL A 438 -23.31 5.85 8.83
N ALA A 439 -23.73 5.04 7.86
CA ALA A 439 -24.87 5.35 6.98
C ALA A 439 -26.16 5.52 7.80
N GLY A 440 -26.74 6.74 7.79
CA GLY A 440 -28.00 7.07 8.48
C GLY A 440 -27.93 8.17 9.55
N GLN A 441 -26.73 8.62 9.97
CA GLN A 441 -26.58 9.81 10.82
C GLN A 441 -26.61 11.10 9.96
N GLN A 442 -27.80 11.63 9.68
CA GLN A 442 -27.93 13.03 9.23
C GLN A 442 -27.66 13.96 10.42
N GLY A 443 -26.53 14.66 10.39
CA GLY A 443 -26.25 15.77 11.31
C GLY A 443 -27.21 16.92 11.04
N GLY A 444 -28.05 17.25 12.01
CA GLY A 444 -28.95 18.40 11.93
C GLY A 444 -28.21 19.73 12.09
N GLY A 445 -28.53 20.69 11.23
CA GLY A 445 -28.31 22.12 11.48
C GLY A 445 -26.94 22.68 11.07
N LEU A 446 -26.98 23.80 10.33
CA LEU A 446 -25.89 24.56 9.70
C LEU A 446 -24.89 25.22 10.69
N GLY A 447 -24.71 24.69 11.91
CA GLY A 447 -23.79 25.21 12.93
C GLY A 447 -22.75 24.21 13.46
N GLY A 448 -22.86 22.91 13.16
CA GLY A 448 -22.03 21.85 13.75
C GLY A 448 -20.90 21.26 12.87
N ALA A 449 -20.74 21.75 11.63
CA ALA A 449 -19.91 21.08 10.62
C ALA A 449 -18.40 21.01 10.94
N VAL A 450 -17.87 21.92 11.77
CA VAL A 450 -16.43 21.98 12.09
C VAL A 450 -16.07 21.03 13.24
N GLU A 451 -16.94 20.92 14.26
CA GLU A 451 -16.73 20.01 15.39
C GLU A 451 -16.97 18.54 15.00
N ASP A 452 -17.98 18.27 14.17
CA ASP A 452 -18.27 16.92 13.66
C ASP A 452 -17.17 16.39 12.72
N ASN A 453 -16.57 17.25 11.90
CA ASN A 453 -15.44 16.86 11.06
C ASN A 453 -14.21 16.48 11.90
N ASN A 454 -13.92 17.24 12.96
CA ASN A 454 -12.76 16.97 13.82
C ASN A 454 -12.95 15.69 14.68
N ARG A 455 -14.21 15.36 15.05
CA ARG A 455 -14.55 14.09 15.72
C ARG A 455 -14.45 12.89 14.77
N ARG A 456 -14.89 13.04 13.52
CA ARG A 456 -14.81 12.00 12.50
C ARG A 456 -13.37 11.69 12.09
N THR A 457 -12.52 12.70 11.95
CA THR A 457 -11.07 12.50 11.71
C THR A 457 -10.39 11.78 12.87
N GLY A 458 -10.71 12.14 14.12
CA GLY A 458 -10.13 11.48 15.30
C GLY A 458 -10.48 9.99 15.47
N ALA A 459 -11.69 9.57 15.07
CA ALA A 459 -12.09 8.16 15.07
C ALA A 459 -11.41 7.34 13.95
N ILE A 460 -11.22 7.95 12.77
CA ILE A 460 -10.48 7.33 11.66
C ILE A 460 -9.01 7.13 12.02
N GLU A 461 -8.40 8.14 12.64
CA GLU A 461 -6.99 8.11 13.06
C GLU A 461 -6.71 7.04 14.12
N SER A 462 -7.65 6.78 15.03
CA SER A 462 -7.47 5.81 16.13
C SER A 462 -7.88 4.38 15.74
N GLU A 463 -9.03 4.19 15.09
CA GLU A 463 -9.62 2.86 14.88
C GLU A 463 -9.54 2.34 13.44
N GLY A 464 -9.41 3.22 12.44
CA GLY A 464 -9.49 2.85 11.02
C GLY A 464 -10.88 2.34 10.59
N VAL A 465 -11.01 1.95 9.31
CA VAL A 465 -12.27 1.44 8.74
C VAL A 465 -12.05 0.06 8.11
N GLU A 466 -12.81 -0.94 8.56
CA GLU A 466 -12.75 -2.28 7.98
C GLU A 466 -13.55 -2.38 6.67
N VAL A 467 -12.86 -2.71 5.58
CA VAL A 467 -13.44 -2.94 4.25
C VAL A 467 -13.27 -4.40 3.85
N HIS A 468 -14.24 -4.94 3.12
CA HIS A 468 -14.30 -6.34 2.69
C HIS A 468 -14.32 -6.43 1.17
N VAL A 469 -13.84 -7.55 0.64
CA VAL A 469 -14.15 -7.95 -0.74
C VAL A 469 -15.68 -8.07 -0.85
N GLY A 470 -16.26 -7.46 -1.89
CA GLY A 470 -17.69 -7.35 -2.09
C GLY A 470 -18.31 -6.02 -1.63
N ASP A 471 -17.60 -5.21 -0.83
CA ASP A 471 -18.08 -3.87 -0.44
C ASP A 471 -18.29 -3.00 -1.68
N GLU A 472 -19.36 -2.20 -1.65
CA GLU A 472 -19.76 -1.34 -2.75
C GLU A 472 -18.79 -0.16 -2.89
N VAL A 473 -18.45 0.15 -4.14
CA VAL A 473 -17.60 1.29 -4.49
C VAL A 473 -18.32 2.20 -5.46
N VAL A 474 -18.46 3.46 -5.06
CA VAL A 474 -19.09 4.54 -5.84
C VAL A 474 -18.07 5.63 -6.10
N VAL A 475 -17.92 6.03 -7.37
CA VAL A 475 -17.16 7.22 -7.75
C VAL A 475 -18.04 8.44 -7.52
N THR A 476 -17.78 9.21 -6.46
CA THR A 476 -18.57 10.39 -6.11
C THR A 476 -18.07 11.66 -6.80
N ARG A 477 -16.81 11.67 -7.25
CA ARG A 477 -16.19 12.80 -7.94
C ARG A 477 -15.21 12.33 -9.00
N ARG A 478 -15.25 12.96 -10.17
CA ARG A 478 -14.32 12.72 -11.29
C ARG A 478 -13.56 13.99 -11.65
N ASN A 479 -12.31 13.83 -12.05
CA ASN A 479 -11.52 14.88 -12.68
C ASN A 479 -11.91 15.01 -14.15
N THR A 480 -11.82 16.23 -14.68
CA THR A 480 -11.94 16.50 -16.12
C THR A 480 -10.65 16.18 -16.89
N GLU A 481 -9.51 16.19 -16.19
CA GLU A 481 -8.18 15.97 -16.74
C GLU A 481 -7.42 14.90 -15.93
N HIS A 482 -6.38 14.33 -16.54
CA HIS A 482 -5.49 13.40 -15.83
C HIS A 482 -4.77 14.12 -14.69
N GLY A 483 -4.57 13.42 -13.58
CA GLY A 483 -3.65 13.88 -12.55
C GLY A 483 -2.22 13.94 -13.12
N VAL A 484 -1.44 14.92 -12.66
CA VAL A 484 -0.03 15.10 -13.06
C VAL A 484 0.86 14.48 -12.00
N TRP A 485 1.56 13.40 -12.34
CA TRP A 485 2.58 12.85 -11.48
C TRP A 485 3.83 13.73 -11.54
N ALA A 486 4.24 14.23 -10.38
CA ALA A 486 5.36 15.12 -10.19
C ALA A 486 5.99 14.80 -8.84
N TRP A 487 7.18 14.22 -8.86
CA TRP A 487 7.94 13.94 -7.64
C TRP A 487 9.17 14.85 -7.57
N PRO A 488 9.53 15.38 -6.39
CA PRO A 488 10.71 16.23 -6.27
C PRO A 488 11.97 15.50 -6.75
N LYS A 489 12.83 16.19 -7.50
CA LYS A 489 14.17 15.67 -7.81
C LYS A 489 14.97 15.67 -6.52
N TYR A 490 15.44 14.50 -6.08
CA TYR A 490 16.35 14.37 -4.95
C TYR A 490 17.71 13.90 -5.46
N LYS A 491 18.78 14.37 -4.79
CA LYS A 491 20.11 13.80 -4.95
C LYS A 491 20.22 12.67 -3.94
N ASP A 492 20.46 11.46 -4.46
CA ASP A 492 20.76 10.28 -3.62
C ASP A 492 22.06 10.48 -2.83
#